data_AF-A0A6M2E4S1-F1
#
_entry.id   AF-A0A6M2E4S1-F1
#
_cell.length_a   1.000
_cell.length_b   1.000
_cell.length_c   1.000
_cell.angle_alpha   90.00
_cell.angle_beta   90.00
_cell.angle_gamma   90.00
#
_symmetry.space_group_name_H-M   'P 1'
#
loop_
_entity.id
_entity.type
_entity.pdbx_description
1 polymer ?
#
loop_
_entity_poly.entity_id
_entity_poly.type
_entity_poly.pdbx_seq_one_letter_code
_entity_poly.pdbx_strand_id
1 'polypeptide(L)'
;EHHWRIELGLPRRWNEDSLFTDTPDWTFNDGRPTPLTVNQRKRYLQQMEYCATIVKYLKEINSAQETAARIAQEEEEVKKRVASGKFRQKGLAELKLHTPNQTGRSAET
;
A
#
# COMPACT_ATOMS: atom_id res chain seq x y z
N GLU A 1 30.44 20.00 0.49
CA GLU A 1 29.33 20.11 1.46
C GLU A 1 28.24 21.07 0.97
N HIS A 2 27.33 20.62 0.08
CA HIS A 2 26.13 21.38 -0.37
C HIS A 2 24.88 20.94 0.42
N HIS A 3 25.01 20.73 1.73
CA HIS A 3 23.95 20.12 2.56
C HIS A 3 22.69 20.98 2.65
N TRP A 4 22.85 22.30 2.71
CA TRP A 4 21.73 23.23 2.81
C TRP A 4 20.76 23.14 1.61
N ARG A 5 21.24 22.81 0.41
CA ARG A 5 20.35 22.64 -0.77
C ARG A 5 19.45 21.42 -0.59
N ILE A 6 20.04 20.31 -0.18
CA ILE A 6 19.31 19.05 0.04
C ILE A 6 18.29 19.23 1.17
N GLU A 7 18.67 19.93 2.24
CA GLU A 7 17.77 20.26 3.36
C GLU A 7 16.55 21.09 2.92
N LEU A 8 16.72 21.97 1.94
CA LEU A 8 15.63 22.74 1.32
C LEU A 8 14.86 21.98 0.23
N GLY A 9 15.21 20.71 -0.04
CA GLY A 9 14.61 19.92 -1.12
C GLY A 9 15.07 20.29 -2.52
N LEU A 10 16.15 21.08 -2.65
CA LEU A 10 16.78 21.40 -3.92
C LEU A 10 17.79 20.31 -4.33
N PRO A 11 18.08 20.18 -5.63
CA PRO A 11 19.09 19.24 -6.08
C PRO A 11 20.47 19.61 -5.53
N ARG A 12 21.28 18.56 -5.32
CA ARG A 12 22.62 18.65 -4.71
C ARG A 12 23.51 19.59 -5.53
N ARG A 13 23.44 19.51 -6.86
CA ARG A 13 24.14 20.44 -7.74
C ARG A 13 23.17 21.51 -8.24
N TRP A 14 23.69 22.72 -8.39
CA TRP A 14 22.89 23.84 -8.88
C TRP A 14 22.44 23.66 -10.33
N ASN A 15 23.25 22.97 -11.15
CA ASN A 15 22.98 22.74 -12.57
C ASN A 15 21.99 21.59 -12.84
N GLU A 16 21.51 20.94 -11.78
CA GLU A 16 20.46 19.92 -11.82
C GLU A 16 19.09 20.55 -11.47
N ASP A 17 19.08 21.83 -11.12
CA ASP A 17 17.85 22.57 -10.82
C ASP A 17 16.97 22.66 -12.07
N SER A 18 15.70 22.29 -11.95
CA SER A 18 14.80 22.22 -13.11
C SER A 18 14.61 23.59 -13.73
N LEU A 19 14.55 24.66 -12.91
CA LEU A 19 14.46 26.02 -13.42
C LEU A 19 15.65 26.33 -14.32
N PHE A 20 16.88 26.08 -13.88
CA PHE A 20 18.06 26.37 -14.69
C PHE A 20 18.17 25.45 -15.92
N THR A 21 17.85 24.16 -15.77
CA THR A 21 18.13 23.16 -16.80
C THR A 21 17.06 23.12 -17.89
N ASP A 22 15.80 23.40 -17.54
CA ASP A 22 14.66 23.25 -18.44
C ASP A 22 14.19 24.59 -19.02
N THR A 23 14.59 25.74 -18.45
CA THR A 23 14.36 27.04 -19.11
C THR A 23 15.21 27.17 -20.38
N PRO A 24 14.68 27.83 -21.43
CA PRO A 24 15.46 28.11 -22.63
C PRO A 24 16.47 29.23 -22.37
N ASP A 25 17.71 29.04 -22.83
CA ASP A 25 18.81 30.02 -22.67
C ASP A 25 18.60 31.31 -23.48
N TRP A 26 17.75 31.26 -24.51
CA TRP A 26 17.44 32.38 -25.40
C TRP A 26 16.01 32.23 -25.94
N THR A 27 15.43 33.30 -26.46
CA THR A 27 14.12 33.31 -27.16
C THR A 27 14.17 34.22 -28.37
N PHE A 28 13.30 34.02 -29.36
CA PHE A 28 13.20 34.92 -30.51
C PHE A 28 12.68 36.29 -30.07
N ASN A 29 13.13 37.37 -30.72
CA ASN A 29 12.65 38.73 -30.45
C ASN A 29 11.13 38.87 -30.70
N ASP A 30 10.59 38.06 -31.62
CA ASP A 30 9.16 37.99 -31.94
C ASP A 30 8.34 37.28 -30.84
N GLY A 31 8.97 36.77 -29.78
CA GLY A 31 8.32 36.02 -28.69
C GLY A 31 7.98 34.57 -29.04
N ARG A 32 8.44 34.06 -30.19
CA ARG A 32 8.29 32.64 -30.54
C ARG A 32 9.06 31.78 -29.54
N PRO A 33 8.51 30.61 -29.14
CA PRO A 33 9.18 29.73 -28.23
C PRO A 33 10.42 29.11 -28.88
N THR A 34 11.41 28.83 -28.06
CA THR A 34 12.68 28.23 -28.47
C THR A 34 12.47 26.75 -28.77
N PRO A 35 13.04 26.23 -29.87
CA PRO A 35 12.97 24.81 -30.13
C PRO A 35 13.68 24.02 -29.02
N LEU A 36 13.14 22.84 -28.72
CA LEU A 36 13.65 22.00 -27.63
C LEU A 36 15.06 21.50 -27.93
N THR A 37 15.99 21.67 -26.98
CA THR A 37 17.34 21.14 -27.13
C THR A 37 17.35 19.61 -27.03
N VAL A 38 18.35 18.96 -27.60
CA VAL A 38 18.47 17.48 -27.61
C VAL A 38 18.47 16.91 -26.18
N ASN A 39 19.18 17.57 -25.25
CA ASN A 39 19.27 17.11 -23.87
C ASN A 39 17.98 17.36 -23.07
N GLN A 40 17.30 18.49 -23.29
CA GLN A 40 15.97 18.72 -22.71
C GLN A 40 14.98 17.66 -23.20
N ARG A 41 14.99 17.35 -24.50
CA ARG A 41 14.17 16.27 -25.07
C ARG A 41 14.49 14.91 -24.45
N LYS A 42 15.77 14.59 -24.28
CA LYS A 42 16.20 13.33 -23.67
C LYS A 42 15.68 13.21 -22.23
N ARG A 43 15.83 14.25 -21.41
CA ARG A 43 15.32 14.26 -20.03
C ARG A 43 13.80 14.13 -19.98
N TYR A 44 13.10 14.83 -20.87
CA TYR A 44 11.65 14.73 -20.98
C TYR A 44 11.18 13.29 -21.26
N LEU A 45 11.79 12.63 -22.24
CA LEU A 45 11.46 11.25 -22.58
C LEU A 45 11.79 10.27 -21.44
N GLN A 46 12.94 10.44 -20.79
CA GLN A 46 13.30 9.66 -19.61
C GLN A 46 12.28 9.81 -18.50
N GLN A 47 11.77 11.03 -18.27
CA GLN A 47 10.76 11.27 -17.25
C GLN A 47 9.42 10.62 -17.60
N MET A 48 9.04 10.63 -18.88
CA MET A 48 7.86 9.89 -19.35
C MET A 48 8.01 8.38 -19.10
N GLU A 49 9.19 7.81 -19.38
CA GLU A 49 9.48 6.40 -19.11
C GLU A 49 9.38 6.08 -17.62
N TYR A 50 9.98 6.90 -16.76
CA TYR A 50 9.87 6.73 -15.30
C TYR A 50 8.43 6.79 -14.83
N CYS A 51 7.65 7.78 -15.28
CA CYS A 51 6.23 7.90 -14.94
C CYS A 51 5.44 6.64 -15.37
N ALA A 52 5.64 6.16 -16.59
CA ALA A 52 4.97 4.95 -17.08
C ALA A 52 5.33 3.72 -16.23
N THR A 53 6.60 3.60 -15.84
CA THR A 53 7.10 2.49 -15.03
C THR A 53 6.54 2.53 -13.60
N ILE A 54 6.52 3.71 -12.97
CA ILE A 54 5.94 3.91 -11.63
C ILE A 54 4.45 3.54 -11.62
N VAL A 55 3.69 4.03 -12.58
CA VAL A 55 2.25 3.73 -12.68
C VAL A 55 2.01 2.23 -12.88
N LYS A 56 2.83 1.56 -13.69
CA LYS A 56 2.76 0.11 -13.88
C LYS A 56 2.97 -0.63 -12.55
N TYR A 57 4.05 -0.33 -11.83
CA TYR A 57 4.37 -1.01 -10.57
C TYR A 57 3.33 -0.75 -9.47
N LEU A 58 2.79 0.46 -9.39
CA LEU A 58 1.69 0.76 -8.45
C LEU A 58 0.46 -0.09 -8.74
N LYS A 59 0.10 -0.29 -10.02
CA LYS A 59 -1.02 -1.17 -10.40
C LYS A 59 -0.75 -2.62 -10.01
N GLU A 60 0.47 -3.11 -10.24
CA GLU A 60 0.86 -4.48 -9.89
C GLU A 60 0.78 -4.70 -8.37
N ILE A 61 1.29 -3.76 -7.57
CA ILE A 61 1.23 -3.83 -6.11
C ILE A 61 -0.22 -3.81 -5.62
N ASN A 62 -1.04 -2.90 -6.12
CA ASN A 62 -2.45 -2.81 -5.73
C ASN A 62 -3.20 -4.10 -6.07
N SER A 63 -3.00 -4.64 -7.27
CA SER A 63 -3.61 -5.91 -7.68
C SER A 63 -3.16 -7.08 -6.79
N ALA A 64 -1.87 -7.13 -6.41
CA ALA A 64 -1.38 -8.15 -5.49
C ALA A 64 -2.01 -8.02 -4.09
N GLN A 65 -2.19 -6.80 -3.59
CA GLN A 65 -2.88 -6.57 -2.31
C GLN A 65 -4.35 -6.99 -2.36
N GLU A 66 -5.07 -6.62 -3.42
CA GLU A 66 -6.48 -6.99 -3.62
C GLU A 66 -6.65 -8.51 -3.71
N THR A 67 -5.79 -9.19 -4.47
CA THR A 67 -5.85 -10.65 -4.59
C THR A 67 -5.54 -11.35 -3.28
N ALA A 68 -4.53 -10.89 -2.52
CA ALA A 68 -4.23 -11.43 -1.20
C ALA A 68 -5.40 -11.24 -0.21
N ALA A 69 -6.00 -10.05 -0.19
CA ALA A 69 -7.17 -9.76 0.64
C ALA A 69 -8.36 -10.65 0.27
N ARG A 70 -8.62 -10.84 -1.03
CA ARG A 70 -9.68 -11.72 -1.52
C ARG A 70 -9.46 -13.18 -1.11
N ILE A 71 -8.25 -13.70 -1.26
CA ILE A 71 -7.92 -15.08 -0.86
C ILE A 71 -8.12 -15.27 0.66
N ALA A 72 -7.66 -14.30 1.48
CA ALA A 72 -7.87 -14.35 2.92
C ALA A 72 -9.35 -14.37 3.30
N GLN A 73 -10.18 -13.54 2.64
CA GLN A 73 -11.63 -13.53 2.82
C GLN A 73 -12.27 -14.86 2.42
N GLU A 74 -11.92 -15.40 1.26
CA GLU A 74 -12.40 -16.70 0.78
C GLU A 74 -12.04 -17.83 1.77
N GLU A 75 -10.80 -17.86 2.29
CA GLU A 75 -10.40 -18.83 3.30
C GLU A 75 -11.21 -18.71 4.60
N GLU A 76 -11.46 -17.48 5.07
CA GLU A 76 -12.29 -17.24 6.25
C GLU A 76 -13.73 -17.68 6.02
N GLU A 77 -14.30 -17.40 4.86
CA GLU A 77 -15.65 -17.84 4.49
C GLU A 77 -15.75 -19.36 4.42
N VAL A 78 -14.75 -20.02 3.83
CA VAL A 78 -14.67 -21.49 3.83
C VAL A 78 -14.57 -22.03 5.26
N LYS A 79 -13.72 -21.46 6.11
CA LYS A 79 -13.60 -21.84 7.53
C LYS A 79 -14.93 -21.65 8.26
N LYS A 80 -15.62 -20.52 8.05
CA LYS A 80 -16.94 -20.22 8.64
C LYS A 80 -17.99 -21.21 8.16
N ARG A 81 -18.05 -21.49 6.85
CA ARG A 81 -18.99 -22.45 6.24
C ARG A 81 -18.78 -23.87 6.77
N VAL A 82 -17.52 -24.31 6.86
CA VAL A 82 -17.16 -25.61 7.43
C VAL A 82 -17.53 -25.65 8.91
N ALA A 83 -17.26 -24.59 9.68
CA ALA A 83 -17.63 -24.52 11.09
C ALA A 83 -19.15 -24.55 11.32
N SER A 84 -19.94 -23.81 10.52
CA SER A 84 -21.40 -23.81 10.62
C SER A 84 -22.02 -25.15 10.21
N GLY A 85 -21.37 -25.89 9.31
CA GLY A 85 -21.79 -27.23 8.89
C GLY A 85 -21.40 -28.35 9.87
N LYS A 86 -20.58 -28.07 10.91
CA LYS A 86 -20.21 -29.08 11.90
C LYS A 86 -21.39 -29.41 12.81
N PHE A 87 -21.62 -30.71 13.02
CA PHE A 87 -22.55 -31.18 14.05
C PHE A 87 -22.05 -30.80 15.44
N ARG A 88 -22.99 -30.70 16.40
CA ARG A 88 -22.67 -30.48 17.82
C ARG A 88 -21.70 -31.56 18.30
N GLN A 89 -20.66 -31.15 19.02
CA GLN A 89 -19.71 -32.06 19.62
C GLN A 89 -20.41 -32.86 20.74
N LYS A 90 -20.32 -34.19 20.70
CA LYS A 90 -20.86 -35.09 21.74
C LYS A 90 -19.76 -35.52 22.72
N GLY A 91 -20.12 -35.89 23.95
CA GLY A 91 -19.22 -36.53 24.93
C GLY A 91 -18.90 -35.67 26.17
N LEU A 92 -17.66 -35.73 26.66
CA LEU A 92 -17.16 -35.06 27.89
C LEU A 92 -17.46 -33.55 27.96
N ALA A 93 -17.60 -32.88 26.82
CA ALA A 93 -17.96 -31.46 26.75
C ALA A 93 -19.44 -31.17 27.09
N GLU A 94 -20.36 -32.12 26.82
CA GLU A 94 -21.78 -32.01 27.16
C GLU A 94 -22.08 -32.53 28.59
N LEU A 95 -21.19 -33.33 29.17
CA LEU A 95 -21.35 -33.95 30.49
C LEU A 95 -21.20 -32.99 31.70
N LYS A 96 -21.08 -31.68 31.49
CA LYS A 96 -21.01 -30.67 32.56
C LYS A 96 -22.38 -30.19 33.10
N LEU A 97 -23.46 -30.94 32.89
CA LEU A 97 -24.81 -30.57 33.36
C LEU A 97 -25.52 -31.73 34.09
N HIS A 98 -24.96 -32.16 35.22
CA HIS A 98 -25.77 -32.64 36.35
C HIS A 98 -24.92 -32.60 37.62
N THR A 99 -24.64 -31.41 38.13
CA THR A 99 -24.30 -31.27 39.56
C THR A 99 -25.62 -31.33 40.32
N PRO A 100 -25.92 -32.41 41.07
CA PRO A 100 -27.08 -32.41 41.95
C PRO A 100 -26.88 -31.28 42.97
N ASN A 101 -27.88 -30.40 43.04
CA ASN A 101 -27.91 -29.23 43.89
C ASN A 101 -27.70 -29.64 45.36
N GLN A 102 -26.52 -29.38 45.95
CA GLN A 102 -26.24 -29.63 47.37
C GLN A 102 -26.79 -28.53 48.29
N THR A 103 -27.95 -27.96 47.97
CA THR A 103 -28.65 -27.02 48.85
C THR A 103 -29.58 -27.79 49.78
N GLY A 104 -29.11 -28.13 50.98
CA GLY A 104 -29.98 -28.68 52.04
C GLY A 104 -29.33 -29.46 53.18
N ARG A 105 -28.03 -29.32 53.46
CA ARG A 105 -27.38 -30.06 54.58
C ARG A 105 -26.57 -29.15 55.51
N SER A 106 -27.23 -28.16 56.09
CA SER A 106 -26.79 -27.38 57.27
C SER A 106 -28.06 -26.66 57.76
N ALA A 107 -28.59 -26.75 58.99
CA ALA A 107 -28.05 -27.19 60.26
C ALA A 107 -29.24 -27.51 61.18
N GLU A 108 -29.22 -28.65 61.87
CA GLU A 108 -30.04 -28.91 63.06
C GLU A 108 -29.19 -29.73 64.04
N THR A 109 -28.51 -29.03 64.95
CA THR A 109 -28.00 -29.52 66.24
C THR A 109 -27.94 -28.36 67.20
#